data_AF-A0A6G8QCP9-F1
#
_entry.id   AF-A0A6G8QCP9-F1
#
_cell.length_a   1.000
_cell.length_b   1.000
_cell.length_c   1.000
_cell.angle_alpha   90.00
_cell.angle_beta   90.00
_cell.angle_gamma   90.00
#
_symmetry.space_group_name_H-M   'P 1'
#
loop_
_entity.id
_entity.type
_entity.pdbx_description
1 polymer ?
#
loop_
_entity_poly.entity_id
_entity_poly.type
_entity_poly.pdbx_seq_one_letter_code
_entity_poly.pdbx_strand_id
1 'polypeptide(L)'
;MTRLEVRDQSGSGAAVTVPAATLEGTKGWLAVRADDDGKPGRVLGHAPLKAGANSDVRVELDRPVASSQRLYATVHAEDPADGRFTFPADDPTATQGGRAAAEPISYTVEDGAPGRESAGIRDDELPESGGVPPGALLAAGTLLLLSSAACLSLALRRGAADGS
;
A
#
# COMPACT_ATOMS: atom_id res chain seq x y z
N MET A 1 -24.19 -19.72 16.18
CA MET A 1 -22.86 -19.92 16.75
C MET A 1 -21.84 -19.17 15.91
N THR A 2 -20.81 -18.58 16.51
CA THR A 2 -19.76 -17.88 15.76
C THR A 2 -18.74 -18.87 15.21
N ARG A 3 -18.28 -18.63 13.98
CA ARG A 3 -17.17 -19.34 13.34
C ARG A 3 -16.32 -18.33 12.57
N LEU A 4 -15.02 -18.39 12.76
CA LEU A 4 -14.05 -17.64 11.98
C LEU A 4 -13.14 -18.65 11.27
N GLU A 5 -12.91 -18.43 9.98
CA GLU A 5 -11.95 -19.17 9.18
C GLU A 5 -10.96 -18.22 8.55
N VAL A 6 -9.68 -18.48 8.74
CA VAL A 6 -8.59 -17.68 8.20
C VAL A 6 -7.63 -18.53 7.39
N ARG A 7 -6.80 -17.86 6.60
CA ARG A 7 -5.69 -18.47 5.89
C ARG A 7 -4.52 -17.50 5.86
N ASP A 8 -3.32 -18.05 5.86
CA ASP A 8 -2.11 -17.30 5.52
C ASP A 8 -2.24 -16.74 4.11
N GLN A 9 -1.70 -15.54 3.90
CA GLN A 9 -1.85 -14.85 2.62
C GLN A 9 -0.69 -13.89 2.37
N SER A 10 -0.56 -13.48 1.11
CA SER A 10 0.41 -12.48 0.67
C SER A 10 -0.28 -11.36 -0.08
N GLY A 11 0.34 -10.19 -0.13
CA GLY A 11 -0.16 -9.06 -0.90
C GLY A 11 0.54 -7.75 -0.57
N SER A 12 -0.01 -6.64 -1.05
CA SER A 12 0.58 -5.29 -0.90
C SER A 12 0.56 -4.73 0.53
N GLY A 13 -0.01 -5.46 1.49
CA GLY A 13 -0.22 -4.98 2.86
C GLY A 13 -1.42 -4.04 3.03
N ALA A 14 -2.12 -3.67 1.95
CA ALA A 14 -3.23 -2.72 2.02
C ALA A 14 -4.57 -3.32 2.49
N ALA A 15 -4.74 -4.64 2.37
CA ALA A 15 -5.96 -5.33 2.76
C ALA A 15 -5.69 -6.79 3.13
N VAL A 16 -6.59 -7.34 3.94
CA VAL A 16 -6.64 -8.75 4.32
C VAL A 16 -8.00 -9.31 3.90
N THR A 17 -8.01 -10.50 3.32
CA THR A 17 -9.24 -11.21 2.98
C THR A 17 -9.44 -12.39 3.91
N VAL A 18 -10.61 -12.45 4.56
CA VAL A 18 -11.02 -13.55 5.44
C VAL A 18 -12.02 -14.43 4.70
N PRO A 19 -11.68 -15.71 4.44
CA PRO A 19 -12.52 -16.61 3.63
C PRO A 19 -13.95 -16.77 4.15
N ALA A 20 -14.11 -16.94 5.46
CA ALA A 20 -15.43 -17.10 6.05
C ALA A 20 -15.51 -16.56 7.48
N ALA A 21 -16.60 -15.86 7.75
CA ALA A 21 -16.99 -15.47 9.09
C ALA A 21 -18.51 -15.65 9.25
N THR A 22 -18.92 -16.44 10.25
CA THR A 22 -20.32 -16.64 10.60
C THR A 22 -20.59 -16.02 11.96
N LEU A 23 -21.64 -15.20 12.06
CA LEU A 23 -22.10 -14.61 13.31
C LEU A 23 -23.62 -14.76 13.40
N GLU A 24 -24.11 -15.67 14.23
CA GLU A 24 -25.56 -15.89 14.37
C GLU A 24 -26.18 -14.91 15.38
N GLY A 25 -27.42 -14.50 15.11
CA GLY A 25 -28.24 -13.73 16.04
C GLY A 25 -28.03 -12.21 16.02
N THR A 26 -26.92 -11.73 15.46
CA THR A 26 -26.68 -10.28 15.28
C THR A 26 -25.71 -10.01 14.14
N LYS A 27 -25.68 -8.75 13.69
CA LYS A 27 -24.62 -8.21 12.84
C LYS A 27 -23.35 -8.03 13.65
N GLY A 28 -22.26 -7.67 12.99
CA GLY A 28 -21.02 -7.45 13.70
C GLY A 28 -19.94 -6.84 12.84
N TRP A 29 -18.71 -7.03 13.31
CA TRP A 29 -17.53 -6.50 12.68
C TRP A 29 -16.45 -7.55 12.61
N LEU A 30 -15.74 -7.58 11.49
CA LEU A 30 -14.49 -8.27 11.35
C LEU A 30 -13.37 -7.23 11.48
N ALA A 31 -12.57 -7.32 12.52
CA ALA A 31 -11.41 -6.46 12.71
C ALA A 31 -10.13 -7.22 12.39
N VAL A 32 -9.19 -6.54 11.74
CA VAL A 32 -7.81 -7.00 11.60
C VAL A 32 -6.97 -6.23 12.61
N ARG A 33 -6.20 -6.96 13.42
CA ARG A 33 -5.42 -6.42 14.52
C ARG A 33 -3.94 -6.76 14.35
N ALA A 34 -3.07 -5.87 14.83
CA ALA A 34 -1.64 -6.10 14.88
C ALA A 34 -1.31 -7.27 15.83
N ASP A 35 -0.13 -7.87 15.66
CA ASP A 35 0.47 -8.68 16.72
C ASP A 35 0.95 -7.79 17.86
N ASP A 36 0.70 -8.24 19.09
CA ASP A 36 1.21 -7.68 20.33
C ASP A 36 1.66 -8.86 21.20
N ASP A 37 2.93 -9.25 21.06
CA ASP A 37 3.55 -10.37 21.75
C ASP A 37 2.76 -11.69 21.62
N GLY A 38 2.33 -12.02 20.39
CA GLY A 38 1.55 -13.22 20.11
C GLY A 38 0.08 -13.13 20.54
N LYS A 39 -0.43 -11.93 20.81
CA LYS A 39 -1.84 -11.65 21.09
C LYS A 39 -2.38 -10.58 20.13
N PRO A 40 -3.72 -10.49 19.95
CA PRO A 40 -4.31 -9.39 19.22
C PRO A 40 -4.02 -8.03 19.88
N GLY A 41 -3.31 -7.15 19.17
CA GLY A 41 -2.95 -5.79 19.57
C GLY A 41 -3.96 -4.73 19.11
N ARG A 42 -3.48 -3.55 18.70
CA ARG A 42 -4.36 -2.48 18.16
C ARG A 42 -5.09 -2.92 16.89
N VAL A 43 -6.25 -2.31 16.62
CA VAL A 43 -6.96 -2.47 15.34
C VAL A 43 -6.20 -1.76 14.22
N LEU A 44 -6.13 -2.41 13.05
CA LEU A 44 -5.51 -1.91 11.82
C LEU A 44 -6.53 -1.62 10.71
N GLY A 45 -7.74 -2.15 10.84
CA GLY A 45 -8.84 -1.99 9.91
C GLY A 45 -10.02 -2.87 10.32
N HIS A 46 -11.21 -2.57 9.81
CA HIS A 46 -12.41 -3.37 10.07
C HIS A 46 -13.39 -3.36 8.89
N ALA A 47 -14.25 -4.37 8.84
CA ALA A 47 -15.35 -4.46 7.87
C ALA A 47 -16.65 -4.91 8.55
N PRO A 48 -17.81 -4.43 8.09
CA PRO A 48 -19.09 -4.87 8.63
C PRO A 48 -19.40 -6.30 8.22
N LEU A 49 -20.01 -7.05 9.14
CA LEU A 49 -20.53 -8.40 8.94
C LEU A 49 -22.05 -8.39 9.03
N LYS A 50 -22.68 -9.13 8.13
CA LYS A 50 -24.10 -9.46 8.22
C LYS A 50 -24.28 -10.55 9.29
N ALA A 51 -25.48 -10.62 9.87
CA ALA A 51 -25.88 -11.82 10.60
C ALA A 51 -25.88 -13.04 9.66
N GLY A 52 -25.49 -14.19 10.19
CA GLY A 52 -25.28 -15.42 9.45
C GLY A 52 -23.89 -15.51 8.81
N ALA A 53 -23.82 -16.18 7.66
CA ALA A 53 -22.57 -16.43 6.95
C ALA A 53 -22.13 -15.24 6.08
N ASN A 54 -20.84 -14.92 6.14
CA ASN A 54 -20.15 -13.96 5.29
C ASN A 54 -18.95 -14.67 4.65
N SER A 55 -18.75 -14.45 3.36
CA SER A 55 -17.67 -15.06 2.57
C SER A 55 -16.78 -14.00 1.95
N ASP A 56 -15.48 -14.29 1.84
CA ASP A 56 -14.49 -13.43 1.20
C ASP A 56 -14.54 -11.98 1.71
N VAL A 57 -14.63 -11.82 3.02
CA VAL A 57 -14.74 -10.51 3.66
C VAL A 57 -13.40 -9.81 3.52
N ARG A 58 -13.37 -8.74 2.72
CA ARG A 58 -12.20 -7.89 2.54
C ARG A 58 -12.19 -6.80 3.61
N VAL A 59 -11.13 -6.78 4.39
CA VAL A 59 -10.85 -5.71 5.36
C VAL A 59 -9.75 -4.84 4.79
N GLU A 60 -10.08 -3.58 4.49
CA GLU A 60 -9.09 -2.56 4.16
C GLU A 60 -8.38 -2.12 5.43
N LEU A 61 -7.05 -1.99 5.37
CA LEU A 61 -6.27 -1.49 6.49
C LEU A 61 -6.16 0.03 6.40
N ASP A 62 -6.30 0.71 7.52
CA ASP A 62 -6.21 2.18 7.63
C ASP A 62 -4.88 2.70 7.06
N ARG A 63 -3.82 1.89 7.23
CA ARG A 63 -2.51 2.08 6.62
C ARG A 63 -1.97 0.71 6.18
N PRO A 64 -1.32 0.62 5.00
CA PRO A 64 -0.68 -0.61 4.59
C PRO A 64 0.35 -1.09 5.61
N VAL A 65 0.38 -2.40 5.87
CA VAL A 65 1.49 -3.01 6.63
C VAL A 65 2.73 -3.06 5.74
N ALA A 66 3.86 -2.56 6.24
CA ALA A 66 5.07 -2.35 5.45
C ALA A 66 6.00 -3.56 5.40
N SER A 67 5.75 -4.58 6.23
CA SER A 67 6.63 -5.76 6.31
C SER A 67 5.81 -6.99 6.65
N SER A 68 6.29 -8.15 6.21
CA SER A 68 5.70 -9.45 6.54
C SER A 68 5.61 -9.63 8.05
N GLN A 69 4.42 -9.98 8.54
CA GLN A 69 4.13 -10.01 9.97
C GLN A 69 2.96 -10.93 10.28
N ARG A 70 2.79 -11.24 11.56
CA ARG A 70 1.55 -11.84 12.06
C ARG A 70 0.49 -10.76 12.24
N LEU A 71 -0.73 -11.10 11.88
CA LEU A 71 -1.95 -10.33 12.12
C LEU A 71 -2.96 -11.22 12.86
N TYR A 72 -4.02 -10.62 13.38
CA TYR A 72 -5.14 -11.35 13.96
C TYR A 72 -6.44 -10.88 13.33
N ALA A 73 -7.26 -11.82 12.85
CA ALA A 73 -8.65 -11.52 12.55
C ALA A 73 -9.49 -11.78 13.80
N THR A 74 -10.31 -10.82 14.21
CA THR A 74 -11.22 -10.94 15.35
C THR A 74 -12.64 -10.60 14.95
N VAL A 75 -13.60 -11.43 15.37
CA VAL A 75 -15.03 -11.16 15.15
C VAL A 75 -15.61 -10.49 16.38
N HIS A 76 -16.31 -9.39 16.17
CA HIS A 76 -17.02 -8.62 17.19
C HIS A 76 -18.52 -8.65 16.90
N ALA A 77 -19.33 -8.84 17.92
CA ALA A 77 -20.78 -8.68 17.81
C ALA A 77 -21.12 -7.19 17.87
N GLU A 78 -22.08 -6.72 17.06
CA GLU A 78 -22.54 -5.34 17.14
C GLU A 78 -23.44 -5.17 18.36
N ASP A 79 -22.96 -4.45 19.38
CA ASP A 79 -23.70 -4.20 20.63
C ASP A 79 -23.16 -2.94 21.33
N PRO A 80 -23.96 -1.84 21.38
CA PRO A 80 -25.32 -1.72 20.85
C PRO A 80 -25.34 -1.70 19.31
N ALA A 81 -26.48 -2.06 18.72
CA ALA A 81 -26.69 -2.06 17.26
C ALA A 81 -26.85 -0.64 16.67
N ASP A 82 -25.82 0.20 16.81
CA ASP A 82 -25.81 1.62 16.43
C ASP A 82 -25.15 1.90 15.07
N GLY A 83 -24.66 0.86 14.38
CA GLY A 83 -24.01 0.94 13.08
C GLY A 83 -22.56 1.44 13.12
N ARG A 84 -21.93 1.50 14.29
CA ARG A 84 -20.52 1.91 14.44
C ARG A 84 -19.68 0.76 14.99
N PHE A 85 -18.38 0.82 14.69
CA PHE A 85 -17.40 -0.04 15.33
C PHE A 85 -16.73 0.70 16.49
N THR A 86 -16.99 0.24 17.71
CA THR A 86 -16.71 0.93 18.98
C THR A 86 -16.00 0.00 19.96
N PHE A 87 -14.96 -0.71 19.52
CA PHE A 87 -14.14 -1.56 20.38
C PHE A 87 -13.01 -0.77 21.07
N PRO A 88 -12.69 -1.00 22.37
CA PRO A 88 -13.20 -2.05 23.26
C PRO A 88 -14.35 -1.62 24.19
N ALA A 89 -14.90 -0.42 24.05
CA ALA A 89 -15.95 0.08 24.93
C ALA A 89 -17.28 -0.67 24.73
N ASP A 90 -17.60 -0.92 23.48
CA ASP A 90 -18.75 -1.66 22.97
C ASP A 90 -18.22 -2.74 22.00
N ASP A 91 -19.13 -3.39 21.25
CA ASP A 91 -18.83 -4.42 20.25
C ASP A 91 -17.95 -5.56 20.80
N PRO A 92 -18.46 -6.35 21.76
CA PRO A 92 -17.68 -7.38 22.41
C PRO A 92 -17.20 -8.44 21.41
N THR A 93 -15.99 -8.95 21.65
CA THR A 93 -15.45 -10.06 20.85
C THR A 93 -16.37 -11.27 20.97
N ALA A 94 -16.83 -11.77 19.83
CA ALA A 94 -17.68 -12.95 19.75
C ALA A 94 -16.89 -14.22 20.12
N THR A 95 -17.60 -15.28 20.53
CA THR A 95 -16.97 -16.53 20.97
C THR A 95 -17.16 -17.68 19.99
N GLN A 96 -16.07 -18.36 19.64
CA GLN A 96 -16.04 -19.62 18.88
C GLN A 96 -15.52 -20.73 19.78
N GLY A 97 -16.30 -21.80 19.98
CA GLY A 97 -15.91 -22.93 20.83
C GLY A 97 -15.62 -22.53 22.29
N GLY A 98 -16.28 -21.50 22.82
CA GLY A 98 -16.05 -20.98 24.18
C GLY A 98 -14.78 -20.13 24.35
N ARG A 99 -14.06 -19.84 23.26
CA ARG A 99 -12.91 -18.93 23.23
C ARG A 99 -13.24 -17.71 22.39
N ALA A 100 -12.47 -16.63 22.53
CA ALA A 100 -12.57 -15.49 21.62
C ALA A 100 -12.39 -15.96 20.16
N ALA A 101 -13.26 -15.53 19.25
CA ALA A 101 -13.14 -15.77 17.82
C ALA A 101 -12.03 -14.86 17.26
N ALA A 102 -10.79 -15.23 17.55
CA ALA A 102 -9.58 -14.49 17.28
C ALA A 102 -8.52 -15.45 16.72
N GLU A 103 -8.28 -15.38 15.41
CA GLU A 103 -7.40 -16.31 14.71
C GLU A 103 -6.19 -15.58 14.12
N PRO A 104 -4.97 -16.12 14.29
CA PRO A 104 -3.76 -15.54 13.71
C PRO A 104 -3.71 -15.76 12.19
N ILE A 105 -3.12 -14.79 11.49
CA ILE A 105 -2.85 -14.83 10.06
C ILE A 105 -1.37 -14.53 9.86
N SER A 106 -0.64 -15.41 9.19
CA SER A 106 0.68 -15.07 8.67
C SER A 106 0.49 -14.27 7.38
N TYR A 107 0.89 -12.99 7.39
CA TYR A 107 0.79 -12.12 6.23
C TYR A 107 2.18 -11.83 5.65
N THR A 108 2.38 -12.18 4.38
CA THR A 108 3.62 -11.86 3.65
C THR A 108 3.39 -10.61 2.82
N VAL A 109 4.11 -9.54 3.12
CA VAL A 109 4.11 -8.37 2.26
C VAL A 109 4.90 -8.71 1.01
N GLU A 110 4.22 -8.67 -0.13
CA GLU A 110 4.87 -8.67 -1.42
C GLU A 110 5.37 -7.25 -1.63
N ASP A 111 6.67 -7.09 -1.85
CA ASP A 111 7.21 -5.82 -2.31
C ASP A 111 6.41 -5.42 -3.56
N GLY A 112 5.52 -4.46 -3.39
CA GLY A 112 5.02 -3.71 -4.52
C GLY A 112 6.27 -3.12 -5.13
N ALA A 113 6.67 -3.64 -6.30
CA ALA A 113 7.65 -2.96 -7.16
C ALA A 113 7.37 -1.48 -7.00
N PRO A 114 8.35 -0.68 -6.50
CA PRO A 114 8.09 0.65 -5.98
C PRO A 114 7.18 1.29 -6.98
N GLY A 115 5.97 1.65 -6.50
CA GLY A 115 4.97 2.28 -7.33
C GLY A 115 5.75 3.24 -8.18
N ARG A 116 5.79 2.98 -9.49
CA ARG A 116 6.30 3.97 -10.40
C ARG A 116 5.33 5.09 -10.13
N GLU A 117 5.76 6.02 -9.28
CA GLU A 117 5.35 7.39 -9.39
C GLU A 117 5.36 7.58 -10.89
N SER A 118 4.16 7.64 -11.45
CA SER A 118 4.00 8.13 -12.78
C SER A 118 4.46 9.57 -12.65
N ALA A 119 5.77 9.78 -12.69
CA ALA A 119 6.43 11.00 -13.08
C ALA A 119 6.05 11.20 -14.54
N GLY A 120 4.75 11.37 -14.79
CA GLY A 120 4.24 12.21 -15.83
C GLY A 120 4.39 13.64 -15.36
N ILE A 121 5.63 14.06 -15.10
CA ILE A 121 6.00 15.41 -15.50
C ILE A 121 6.20 15.25 -17.01
N ARG A 122 5.15 15.55 -17.76
CA ARG A 122 5.33 15.94 -19.15
C ARG A 122 6.18 17.21 -19.07
N ASP A 123 7.39 17.15 -19.61
CA ASP A 123 8.11 18.36 -19.98
C ASP A 123 7.21 19.11 -20.97
N ASP A 124 6.51 20.10 -20.45
CA ASP A 124 5.90 21.15 -21.26
C ASP A 124 6.99 22.19 -21.54
N GLU A 125 7.04 22.66 -22.79
CA GLU A 125 7.99 23.57 -23.48
C GLU A 125 9.26 22.93 -24.10
N LEU A 126 9.50 23.02 -25.43
CA LEU A 126 9.24 24.13 -26.36
C LEU A 126 8.82 23.65 -27.78
N PRO A 127 8.07 24.45 -28.55
CA PRO A 127 7.94 24.26 -30.00
C PRO A 127 9.13 24.87 -30.74
N GLU A 128 9.92 24.06 -31.46
CA GLU A 128 10.80 24.57 -32.52
C GLU A 128 10.10 24.45 -33.87
N SER A 129 9.66 25.61 -34.36
CA SER A 129 9.32 25.81 -35.76
C SER A 129 10.55 25.58 -36.64
N GLY A 130 10.43 24.68 -37.62
CA GLY A 130 11.15 24.78 -38.88
C GLY A 130 12.06 23.60 -39.24
N GLY A 131 11.72 22.91 -40.33
CA GLY A 131 12.69 22.12 -41.09
C GLY A 131 12.19 20.75 -41.52
N VAL A 132 11.92 20.63 -42.82
CA VAL A 132 11.44 19.44 -43.55
C VAL A 132 12.27 18.16 -43.34
N PRO A 133 11.66 16.96 -43.46
CA PRO A 133 12.36 15.68 -43.34
C PRO A 133 13.27 15.42 -44.55
N PRO A 134 14.50 14.88 -44.37
CA PRO A 134 15.38 14.57 -45.49
C PRO A 134 14.98 13.25 -46.14
N GLY A 135 13.94 13.32 -46.98
CA GLY A 135 13.71 12.42 -48.11
C GLY A 135 13.97 13.16 -49.42
N ALA A 136 15.16 13.75 -49.59
CA ALA A 136 15.51 14.44 -50.82
C ALA A 136 17.02 14.36 -51.14
N LEU A 137 17.29 13.58 -52.18
CA LEU A 137 18.43 13.49 -53.08
C LEU A 137 19.44 14.66 -53.19
N LEU A 138 20.69 14.22 -53.40
CA LEU A 138 21.73 14.74 -54.31
C LEU A 138 22.53 16.01 -53.96
N ALA A 139 23.84 15.75 -53.84
CA ALA A 139 24.98 16.48 -54.43
C ALA A 139 25.90 17.28 -53.49
N ALA A 140 27.20 17.08 -53.76
CA ALA A 140 28.40 17.72 -53.22
C ALA A 140 28.73 17.38 -51.76
N GLY A 141 29.90 16.87 -51.39
CA GLY A 141 31.20 16.85 -52.07
C GLY A 141 32.25 17.07 -50.99
N THR A 142 32.97 16.00 -50.64
CA THR A 142 34.35 15.92 -50.10
C THR A 142 34.84 17.05 -49.17
N LEU A 143 35.02 16.78 -47.88
CA LEU A 143 36.30 16.32 -47.27
C LEU A 143 37.37 17.42 -47.17
N LEU A 144 37.71 17.84 -45.95
CA LEU A 144 39.08 18.11 -45.43
C LEU A 144 38.92 18.61 -43.98
N LEU A 145 39.24 17.82 -42.94
CA LEU A 145 40.55 17.62 -42.28
C LEU A 145 41.18 18.89 -41.68
N LEU A 146 41.85 18.64 -40.55
CA LEU A 146 42.75 19.51 -39.77
C LEU A 146 42.05 20.48 -38.81
N SER A 147 42.48 20.71 -37.57
CA SER A 147 43.52 20.16 -36.70
C SER A 147 43.41 20.93 -35.39
N SER A 148 43.66 20.23 -34.28
CA SER A 148 44.42 20.67 -33.10
C SER A 148 44.15 21.98 -32.36
N ALA A 149 44.49 21.87 -31.07
CA ALA A 149 44.98 22.93 -30.18
C ALA A 149 43.89 23.78 -29.54
N ALA A 150 43.97 24.18 -28.27
CA ALA A 150 44.86 23.92 -27.14
C ALA A 150 44.31 24.82 -26.01
N CYS A 151 44.90 24.68 -24.83
CA CYS A 151 44.87 25.65 -23.71
C CYS A 151 43.63 25.52 -22.79
N LEU A 152 43.75 24.99 -21.57
CA LEU A 152 44.53 25.54 -20.43
C LEU A 152 44.09 27.00 -20.20
N SER A 153 43.34 27.35 -19.16
CA SER A 153 43.82 27.67 -17.80
C SER A 153 42.59 28.08 -16.99
N LEU A 154 42.31 27.50 -15.82
CA LEU A 154 42.66 28.03 -14.49
C LEU A 154 42.33 29.52 -14.27
N ALA A 155 41.31 29.82 -13.46
CA ALA A 155 41.32 30.98 -12.57
C ALA A 155 40.25 30.86 -11.46
N LEU A 156 40.74 30.93 -10.21
CA LEU A 156 39.99 30.93 -8.96
C LEU A 156 39.23 32.24 -8.69
N ARG A 157 38.12 32.14 -7.93
CA ARG A 157 37.67 33.08 -6.86
C ARG A 157 36.38 32.47 -6.26
N ARG A 158 36.27 31.91 -5.05
CA ARG A 158 36.62 32.28 -3.66
C ARG A 158 35.71 33.38 -3.05
N GLY A 159 34.97 32.97 -2.00
CA GLY A 159 34.24 33.78 -0.99
C GLY A 159 32.79 33.26 -0.82
N ALA A 160 32.35 32.51 0.21
CA ALA A 160 32.53 32.44 1.68
C ALA A 160 31.68 33.43 2.51
N ALA A 161 31.09 32.89 3.60
CA ALA A 161 30.35 33.46 4.75
C ALA A 161 28.83 33.72 4.54
N ASP A 162 27.86 33.17 5.29
CA ASP A 162 27.61 32.85 6.72
C ASP A 162 26.99 34.00 7.55
N GLY A 163 25.96 33.68 8.35
CA GLY A 163 25.25 34.53 9.32
C GLY A 163 23.73 34.56 9.07
N SER A 164 22.82 34.26 10.00
CA SER A 164 22.87 34.21 11.48
C SER A 164 21.90 33.16 12.04
#